data_AF-A0A957P8T6-F1
#
_entry.id   AF-A0A957P8T6-F1
#
_cell.length_a   1.000
_cell.length_b   1.000
_cell.length_c   1.000
_cell.angle_alpha   90.00
_cell.angle_beta   90.00
_cell.angle_gamma   90.00
#
_symmetry.space_group_name_H-M   'P 1'
#
loop_
_entity.id
_entity.type
_entity.pdbx_description
1 polymer ?
#
loop_
_entity_poly.entity_id
_entity_poly.type
_entity_poly.pdbx_seq_one_letter_code
_entity_poly.pdbx_strand_id
1 'polypeptide(L)'
;LAAACQLAAEVNRTTRKIDLGAVNDEYFLLRVGMGTEAKITEGADREMKNRLGFLAYVWSAAQSLSTVEAATYSITIDGRELTVEGITCAVINSGNIGVGNLKIAPEIQIDDGVLDVVVIQNANLSALAEIIKNVTGLADSAAGILEQWQLDKSLHHWKGKEIAVRAEPVQVIQYDGELLEAQEVKCRVLPSAVNVLTPRAES
;
A
#
# COMPACT_ATOMS: atom_id res chain seq x y z
N LEU A 1 18.61 -12.92 0.71
CA LEU A 1 18.24 -14.08 1.54
C LEU A 1 19.29 -14.39 2.62
N ALA A 2 20.57 -14.54 2.29
CA ALA A 2 21.63 -14.90 3.26
C ALA A 2 21.68 -13.99 4.51
N ALA A 3 21.63 -12.67 4.34
CA ALA A 3 21.62 -11.72 5.46
C ALA A 3 20.38 -11.87 6.36
N ALA A 4 19.21 -12.17 5.80
CA ALA A 4 17.99 -12.40 6.57
C ALA A 4 18.07 -13.72 7.37
N CYS A 5 18.63 -14.78 6.77
CA CYS A 5 18.88 -16.04 7.47
C CYS A 5 19.89 -15.85 8.62
N GLN A 6 20.92 -15.02 8.40
CA GLN A 6 21.90 -14.70 9.42
C GLN A 6 21.26 -13.97 10.60
N LEU A 7 20.46 -12.93 10.35
CA LEU A 7 19.70 -12.23 11.39
C LEU A 7 18.78 -13.18 12.18
N ALA A 8 18.13 -14.12 11.49
CA ALA A 8 17.27 -15.11 12.15
C ALA A 8 18.07 -16.08 13.06
N ALA A 9 19.32 -16.37 12.70
CA ALA A 9 20.22 -17.25 13.45
C ALA A 9 21.00 -16.52 14.57
N GLU A 10 21.00 -15.19 14.60
CA GLU A 10 21.71 -14.41 15.61
C GLU A 10 21.12 -14.58 17.02
N VAL A 11 22.02 -14.73 18.01
CA VAL A 11 21.67 -14.88 19.42
C VAL A 11 21.23 -13.53 20.03
N ASN A 12 21.78 -12.42 19.54
CA ASN A 12 21.53 -11.06 20.03
C ASN A 12 20.63 -10.23 19.09
N ARG A 13 19.53 -10.85 18.65
CA ARG A 13 18.54 -10.20 17.77
C ARG A 13 17.65 -9.22 18.55
N THR A 14 17.21 -8.17 17.88
CA THR A 14 16.15 -7.28 18.41
C THR A 14 14.81 -7.65 17.81
N THR A 15 13.75 -7.52 18.62
CA THR A 15 12.36 -7.70 18.18
C THR A 15 11.64 -6.36 18.25
N ARG A 16 10.91 -6.03 17.19
CA ARG A 16 9.94 -4.93 17.19
C ARG A 16 8.54 -5.51 17.13
N LYS A 17 7.63 -4.95 17.93
CA LYS A 17 6.20 -5.23 17.80
C LYS A 17 5.64 -4.34 16.70
N ILE A 18 4.86 -4.93 15.81
CA ILE A 18 4.15 -4.23 14.76
C ILE A 18 2.68 -4.60 14.80
N ASP A 19 1.87 -3.74 14.20
CA ASP A 19 0.45 -3.94 14.07
C ASP A 19 0.15 -4.92 12.93
N LEU A 20 -1.00 -5.59 13.04
CA LEU A 20 -1.54 -6.47 12.01
C LEU A 20 -2.93 -5.97 11.63
N GLY A 21 -3.22 -5.94 10.34
CA GLY A 21 -4.58 -5.74 9.86
C GLY A 21 -5.35 -7.06 9.86
N ALA A 22 -6.59 -7.04 10.32
CA ALA A 22 -7.56 -8.10 10.01
C ALA A 22 -8.51 -7.58 8.94
N VAL A 23 -8.87 -8.40 7.96
CA VAL A 23 -9.86 -8.07 6.91
C VAL A 23 -10.84 -9.23 6.76
N ASN A 24 -12.10 -8.99 7.06
CA ASN A 24 -13.12 -10.05 7.12
C ASN A 24 -12.63 -11.22 8.00
N ASP A 25 -12.40 -12.41 7.43
CA ASP A 25 -11.91 -13.61 8.12
C ASP A 25 -10.39 -13.83 7.98
N GLU A 26 -9.69 -12.91 7.29
CA GLU A 26 -8.26 -13.00 6.95
C GLU A 26 -7.42 -11.93 7.65
N TYR A 27 -6.10 -11.99 7.47
CA TYR A 27 -5.14 -11.02 8.01
C TYR A 27 -4.21 -10.49 6.92
N PHE A 28 -3.79 -9.23 7.08
CA PHE A 28 -2.84 -8.58 6.19
C PHE A 28 -1.80 -7.80 6.99
N LEU A 29 -0.56 -7.84 6.52
CA LEU A 29 0.58 -7.14 7.07
C LEU A 29 0.80 -5.80 6.37
N LEU A 30 0.57 -5.72 5.05
CA LEU A 30 0.90 -4.54 4.27
C LEU A 30 -0.34 -3.72 3.96
N ARG A 31 -1.27 -4.26 3.18
CA ARG A 31 -2.47 -3.51 2.75
C ARG A 31 -3.54 -4.40 2.12
N VAL A 32 -4.75 -3.84 2.06
CA VAL A 32 -5.89 -4.28 1.26
C VAL A 32 -6.15 -3.23 0.19
N GLY A 33 -6.36 -3.65 -1.06
CA GLY A 33 -6.52 -2.74 -2.21
C GLY A 33 -7.71 -3.09 -3.10
N MET A 34 -8.35 -2.05 -3.63
CA MET A 34 -9.42 -2.11 -4.63
C MET A 34 -9.05 -1.28 -5.86
N GLY A 35 -9.56 -1.70 -7.02
CA GLY A 35 -9.41 -0.97 -8.28
C GLY A 35 -8.09 -1.32 -8.98
N THR A 36 -7.27 -0.32 -9.27
CA THR A 36 -6.02 -0.51 -10.05
C THR A 36 -5.09 -1.56 -9.45
N GLU A 37 -5.00 -1.60 -8.12
CA GLU A 37 -4.14 -2.54 -7.39
C GLU A 37 -4.52 -4.00 -7.65
N ALA A 38 -5.81 -4.33 -7.79
CA ALA A 38 -6.27 -5.69 -8.01
C ALA A 38 -6.02 -6.19 -9.45
N LYS A 39 -6.14 -5.31 -10.45
CA LYS A 39 -5.86 -5.65 -11.86
C LYS A 39 -4.37 -5.93 -12.12
N ILE A 40 -3.47 -5.29 -11.36
CA ILE A 40 -2.01 -5.53 -11.47
C ILE A 40 -1.65 -6.97 -11.09
N THR A 41 -2.41 -7.60 -10.19
CA THR A 41 -2.15 -8.98 -9.75
C THR A 41 -2.68 -10.01 -10.75
N GLU A 42 -3.76 -9.73 -11.48
CA GLU A 42 -4.25 -10.58 -12.58
C GLU A 42 -3.36 -10.54 -13.83
N GLY A 43 -2.74 -9.38 -14.15
CA GLY A 43 -2.00 -9.18 -15.40
C GLY A 43 -0.48 -9.31 -15.33
N ALA A 44 0.10 -9.47 -14.13
CA ALA A 44 1.54 -9.46 -13.98
C ALA A 44 2.18 -10.80 -14.31
N ASP A 45 2.67 -10.92 -15.55
CA ASP A 45 3.53 -12.02 -15.98
C ASP A 45 4.77 -12.12 -15.08
N ARG A 46 4.82 -13.17 -14.26
CA ARG A 46 5.89 -13.42 -13.25
C ARG A 46 7.29 -13.37 -13.88
N GLU A 47 7.41 -13.72 -15.16
CA GLU A 47 8.67 -13.69 -15.91
C GLU A 47 9.19 -12.26 -16.18
N MET A 48 8.31 -11.29 -16.42
CA MET A 48 8.71 -9.93 -16.75
C MET A 48 9.18 -9.14 -15.51
N LYS A 49 8.55 -9.41 -14.36
CA LYS A 49 9.01 -8.94 -13.03
C LYS A 49 10.44 -9.37 -12.71
N ASN A 50 10.83 -10.56 -13.15
CA ASN A 50 12.16 -11.14 -12.87
C ASN A 50 13.27 -10.68 -13.83
N ARG A 51 12.95 -10.25 -15.06
CA ARG A 51 13.95 -9.89 -16.09
C ARG A 51 14.27 -8.39 -16.20
N LEU A 52 13.32 -7.51 -15.89
CA LEU A 52 13.45 -6.05 -16.09
C LEU A 52 13.47 -5.24 -14.78
N GLY A 53 13.28 -5.89 -13.64
CA GLY A 53 13.29 -5.25 -12.33
C GLY A 53 12.16 -4.22 -12.13
N PHE A 54 12.39 -3.27 -11.23
CA PHE A 54 11.40 -2.29 -10.77
C PHE A 54 10.77 -1.43 -11.89
N LEU A 55 11.50 -1.11 -12.96
CA LEU A 55 10.96 -0.28 -14.06
C LEU A 55 9.82 -0.96 -14.82
N ALA A 56 9.84 -2.30 -14.95
CA ALA A 56 8.70 -3.03 -15.51
C ALA A 56 7.50 -3.05 -14.55
N TYR A 57 7.73 -3.05 -13.23
CA TYR A 57 6.67 -2.92 -12.24
C TYR A 57 6.01 -1.54 -12.29
N VAL A 58 6.81 -0.46 -12.33
CA VAL A 58 6.29 0.90 -12.48
C VAL A 58 5.59 1.10 -13.82
N TRP A 59 6.14 0.57 -14.92
CA TRP A 59 5.51 0.62 -16.23
C TRP A 59 4.18 -0.15 -16.27
N SER A 60 4.10 -1.32 -15.63
CA SER A 60 2.86 -2.09 -15.52
C SER A 60 1.83 -1.37 -14.65
N ALA A 61 2.26 -0.76 -13.55
CA ALA A 61 1.42 0.08 -12.71
C ALA A 61 0.90 1.30 -13.49
N ALA A 62 1.77 1.98 -14.24
CA ALA A 62 1.43 3.10 -15.11
C ALA A 62 0.39 2.76 -16.19
N GLN A 63 0.61 1.64 -16.88
CA GLN A 63 -0.29 1.16 -17.92
C GLN A 63 -1.64 0.77 -17.33
N SER A 64 -1.64 0.13 -16.15
CA SER A 64 -2.87 -0.21 -15.44
C SER A 64 -3.66 1.04 -15.07
N LEU A 65 -3.01 2.09 -14.55
CA LEU A 65 -3.64 3.37 -14.20
C LEU A 65 -4.35 4.04 -15.40
N SER A 66 -3.87 3.85 -16.63
CA SER A 66 -4.49 4.45 -17.84
C SER A 66 -5.78 3.75 -18.31
N THR A 67 -6.12 2.60 -17.75
CA THR A 67 -7.26 1.75 -18.17
C THR A 67 -8.30 1.53 -17.06
N VAL A 68 -8.14 2.23 -15.93
CA VAL A 68 -9.00 2.02 -14.75
C VAL A 68 -10.18 2.97 -14.78
N GLU A 69 -11.37 2.38 -14.83
CA GLU A 69 -12.62 3.09 -14.60
C GLU A 69 -12.68 3.54 -13.14
N ALA A 70 -13.06 4.79 -12.92
CA ALA A 70 -13.31 5.30 -11.59
C ALA A 70 -14.46 4.52 -10.92
N ALA A 71 -14.35 4.32 -9.62
CA ALA A 71 -15.41 3.77 -8.78
C ALA A 71 -15.76 4.78 -7.69
N THR A 72 -17.00 4.68 -7.22
CA THR A 72 -17.45 5.36 -6.00
C THR A 72 -17.18 4.46 -4.80
N TYR A 73 -16.36 4.92 -3.87
CA TYR A 73 -16.09 4.21 -2.63
C TYR A 73 -16.98 4.75 -1.51
N SER A 74 -17.78 3.87 -0.93
CA SER A 74 -18.49 4.13 0.33
C SER A 74 -17.61 3.63 1.47
N ILE A 75 -17.14 4.55 2.30
CA ILE A 75 -16.13 4.30 3.32
C ILE A 75 -16.72 4.66 4.69
N THR A 76 -16.62 3.74 5.64
CA THR A 76 -16.89 4.01 7.06
C THR A 76 -15.60 3.92 7.83
N ILE A 77 -15.24 4.95 8.60
CA ILE A 77 -14.03 4.99 9.43
C ILE A 77 -14.46 5.33 10.85
N ASP A 78 -14.25 4.40 11.79
CA ASP A 78 -14.60 4.56 13.20
C ASP A 78 -16.05 5.08 13.40
N GLY A 79 -16.98 4.53 12.61
CA GLY A 79 -18.40 4.89 12.62
C GLY A 79 -18.79 6.16 11.84
N ARG A 80 -17.84 6.83 11.17
CA ARG A 80 -18.10 7.99 10.30
C ARG A 80 -18.13 7.58 8.84
N GLU A 81 -19.22 7.89 8.17
CA GLU A 81 -19.42 7.58 6.75
C GLU A 81 -18.94 8.72 5.85
N LEU A 82 -18.35 8.35 4.73
CA LEU A 82 -17.98 9.25 3.64
C LEU A 82 -18.02 8.52 2.30
N THR A 83 -18.21 9.29 1.23
CA THR A 83 -18.26 8.77 -0.14
C THR A 83 -17.30 9.56 -1.01
N VAL A 84 -16.45 8.84 -1.76
CA VAL A 84 -15.38 9.45 -2.55
C VAL A 84 -15.23 8.70 -3.86
N GLU A 85 -15.14 9.44 -4.96
CA GLU A 85 -14.81 8.88 -6.28
C GLU A 85 -13.29 8.77 -6.47
N GLY A 86 -12.84 7.66 -7.04
CA GLY A 86 -11.46 7.52 -7.49
C GLY A 86 -11.15 6.23 -8.24
N ILE A 87 -9.91 6.10 -8.70
CA ILE A 87 -9.42 4.96 -9.48
C ILE A 87 -8.79 3.85 -8.61
N THR A 88 -8.51 4.15 -7.34
CA THR A 88 -8.07 3.13 -6.38
C THR A 88 -8.42 3.57 -4.96
N CYS A 89 -8.72 2.58 -4.11
CA CYS A 89 -8.84 2.75 -2.67
C CYS A 89 -8.01 1.65 -1.99
N ALA A 90 -7.22 2.03 -0.99
CA ALA A 90 -6.41 1.09 -0.22
C ALA A 90 -6.56 1.35 1.28
N VAL A 91 -6.61 0.27 2.06
CA VAL A 91 -6.48 0.27 3.52
C VAL A 91 -5.09 -0.28 3.85
N ILE A 92 -4.24 0.54 4.46
CA ILE A 92 -2.79 0.36 4.52
C ILE A 92 -2.37 0.25 5.99
N ASN A 93 -1.59 -0.78 6.29
CA ASN A 93 -0.89 -0.95 7.56
C ASN A 93 0.60 -0.55 7.41
N SER A 94 1.23 -0.87 6.27
CA SER A 94 2.62 -0.51 5.99
C SER A 94 2.74 0.44 4.82
N GLY A 95 3.30 1.62 5.07
CA GLY A 95 3.54 2.62 4.03
C GLY A 95 4.58 2.20 3.00
N ASN A 96 5.44 1.21 3.27
CA ASN A 96 6.49 0.82 2.33
C ASN A 96 5.91 0.11 1.09
N ILE A 97 6.34 0.51 -0.10
CA ILE A 97 5.88 -0.06 -1.39
C ILE A 97 6.76 -1.22 -1.92
N GLY A 98 7.74 -1.68 -1.15
CA GLY A 98 8.64 -2.77 -1.52
C GLY A 98 9.87 -2.33 -2.32
N VAL A 99 10.17 -1.02 -2.35
CA VAL A 99 11.20 -0.43 -3.21
C VAL A 99 12.12 0.45 -2.38
N GLY A 100 13.17 -0.16 -1.85
CA GLY A 100 14.06 0.51 -0.89
C GLY A 100 13.26 1.09 0.28
N ASN A 101 13.42 2.40 0.51
CA ASN A 101 12.75 3.14 1.58
C ASN A 101 11.56 3.98 1.09
N LEU A 102 11.07 3.75 -0.13
CA LEU A 102 9.93 4.50 -0.65
C LEU A 102 8.65 4.13 0.11
N LYS A 103 7.89 5.16 0.47
CA LYS A 103 6.61 5.05 1.15
C LYS A 103 5.48 5.66 0.31
N ILE A 104 4.27 5.13 0.47
CA ILE A 104 3.02 5.69 -0.09
C ILE A 104 2.77 7.09 0.49
N ALA A 105 2.98 7.26 1.79
CA ALA A 105 3.00 8.55 2.46
C ALA A 105 3.92 8.47 3.69
N PRO A 106 4.64 9.55 4.05
CA PRO A 106 5.64 9.51 5.12
C PRO A 106 5.04 9.21 6.50
N GLU A 107 3.79 9.60 6.73
CA GLU A 107 3.03 9.49 7.97
C GLU A 107 2.43 8.10 8.24
N ILE A 108 2.49 7.18 7.27
CA ILE A 108 2.02 5.80 7.46
C ILE A 108 3.08 5.05 8.27
N GLN A 109 2.66 4.54 9.42
CA GLN A 109 3.49 3.80 10.37
C GLN A 109 2.84 2.45 10.66
N ILE A 110 3.68 1.41 10.77
CA ILE A 110 3.22 0.03 10.93
C ILE A 110 2.98 -0.36 12.41
N ASP A 111 3.15 0.59 13.33
CA ASP A 111 3.10 0.38 14.78
C ASP A 111 2.49 1.57 15.54
N ASP A 112 1.66 2.39 14.87
CA ASP A 112 0.98 3.55 15.46
C ASP A 112 -0.45 3.23 15.98
N GLY A 113 -0.90 1.98 15.82
CA GLY A 113 -2.17 1.48 16.31
C GLY A 113 -3.37 1.91 15.48
N VAL A 114 -3.17 2.33 14.23
CA VAL A 114 -4.23 2.68 13.27
C VAL A 114 -3.92 2.12 11.88
N LEU A 115 -4.92 2.13 11.01
CA LEU A 115 -4.78 1.87 9.58
C LEU A 115 -5.00 3.17 8.81
N ASP A 116 -4.33 3.30 7.68
CA ASP A 116 -4.43 4.44 6.77
C ASP A 116 -5.33 4.09 5.59
N VAL A 117 -6.31 4.94 5.28
CA VAL A 117 -7.17 4.83 4.09
C VAL A 117 -6.70 5.85 3.06
N VAL A 118 -6.32 5.38 1.87
CA VAL A 118 -5.89 6.24 0.77
C VAL A 118 -6.79 6.01 -0.44
N VAL A 119 -7.32 7.11 -0.99
CA VAL A 119 -8.06 7.10 -2.26
C VAL A 119 -7.36 8.01 -3.26
N ILE A 120 -7.03 7.48 -4.43
CA ILE A 120 -6.45 8.26 -5.53
C ILE A 120 -7.55 8.52 -6.54
N GLN A 121 -7.84 9.79 -6.81
CA GLN A 121 -8.93 10.21 -7.68
C GLN A 121 -8.59 10.05 -9.16
N ASN A 122 -7.38 10.44 -9.55
CA ASN A 122 -6.96 10.49 -10.95
C ASN A 122 -5.54 9.94 -11.10
N ALA A 123 -5.26 9.36 -12.27
CA ALA A 123 -3.92 8.92 -12.63
C ALA A 123 -3.04 10.16 -12.85
N ASN A 124 -2.28 10.55 -11.83
CA ASN A 124 -1.32 11.63 -11.98
C ASN A 124 -0.04 11.09 -12.63
N LEU A 125 0.08 11.27 -13.94
CA LEU A 125 1.25 10.84 -14.72
C LEU A 125 2.53 11.59 -14.31
N SER A 126 2.42 12.81 -13.76
CA SER A 126 3.58 13.58 -13.31
C SER A 126 4.19 12.96 -12.04
N ALA A 127 3.31 12.64 -11.09
CA ALA A 127 3.55 11.87 -9.88
C ALA A 127 4.27 10.54 -10.13
N LEU A 128 3.79 9.77 -11.12
CA LEU A 128 4.44 8.54 -11.58
C LEU A 128 5.82 8.81 -12.19
N ALA A 129 5.96 9.85 -13.02
CA ALA A 129 7.24 10.22 -13.62
C ALA A 129 8.28 10.59 -12.55
N GLU A 130 7.87 11.18 -11.43
CA GLU A 130 8.78 11.48 -10.33
C GLU A 130 9.22 10.23 -9.56
N ILE A 131 8.33 9.25 -9.35
CA ILE A 131 8.70 7.93 -8.82
C ILE A 131 9.78 7.28 -9.70
N ILE A 132 9.60 7.33 -11.03
CA ILE A 132 10.61 6.81 -11.98
C ILE A 132 11.93 7.56 -11.82
N LYS A 133 11.92 8.90 -11.75
CA LYS A 133 13.15 9.69 -11.56
C LYS A 133 13.86 9.32 -10.25
N ASN A 134 13.14 9.20 -9.15
CA ASN A 134 13.74 8.88 -7.85
C ASN A 134 14.37 7.50 -7.81
N VAL A 135 13.72 6.48 -8.40
CA VAL A 135 14.29 5.13 -8.37
C VAL A 135 15.39 4.91 -9.41
N THR A 136 15.40 5.69 -10.49
CA THR A 136 16.54 5.72 -11.43
C THR A 136 17.73 6.53 -10.90
N GLY A 137 17.60 7.16 -9.73
CA GLY A 137 18.64 8.04 -9.17
C GLY A 137 18.76 9.38 -9.90
N LEU A 138 17.73 9.77 -10.66
CA LEU A 138 17.64 10.99 -11.45
C LEU A 138 16.87 12.12 -10.73
N ALA A 139 16.48 11.95 -9.46
CA ALA A 139 15.79 12.97 -8.68
C ALA A 139 16.48 13.23 -7.32
N ASP A 140 16.35 14.47 -6.86
CA ASP A 140 17.07 15.01 -5.71
C ASP A 140 16.46 14.64 -4.34
N SER A 141 15.22 14.14 -4.26
CA SER A 141 14.69 13.49 -3.04
C SER A 141 13.34 12.80 -3.29
N ALA A 142 13.12 11.67 -2.60
CA ALA A 142 11.81 11.00 -2.55
C ALA A 142 10.74 11.81 -1.78
N ALA A 143 11.17 12.78 -0.95
CA ALA A 143 10.28 13.64 -0.18
C ALA A 143 9.45 14.58 -1.07
N GLY A 144 10.05 15.09 -2.16
CA GLY A 144 9.35 15.99 -3.09
C GLY A 144 8.14 15.35 -3.79
N ILE A 145 8.21 14.04 -4.07
CA ILE A 145 7.08 13.30 -4.67
C ILE A 145 5.86 13.39 -3.77
N LEU A 146 6.01 13.07 -2.49
CA LEU A 146 4.90 12.93 -1.57
C LEU A 146 4.29 14.30 -1.24
N GLU A 147 5.13 15.32 -1.10
CA GLU A 147 4.69 16.71 -0.95
C GLU A 147 3.88 17.16 -2.19
N GLN A 148 4.33 16.81 -3.39
CA GLN A 148 3.61 17.13 -4.62
C GLN A 148 2.28 16.38 -4.76
N TRP A 149 2.20 15.11 -4.33
CA TRP A 149 0.94 14.34 -4.32
C TRP A 149 -0.05 14.83 -3.27
N GLN A 150 0.43 15.33 -2.13
CA GLN A 150 -0.41 15.96 -1.11
C GLN A 150 -0.88 17.37 -1.54
N LEU A 151 -0.07 18.10 -2.32
CA LEU A 151 -0.42 19.41 -2.88
C LEU A 151 -1.44 19.30 -4.03
N ASP A 152 -1.33 18.28 -4.88
CA ASP A 152 -2.36 17.97 -5.85
C ASP A 152 -3.53 17.29 -5.13
N LYS A 153 -4.72 17.92 -5.17
CA LYS A 153 -5.98 17.47 -4.52
C LYS A 153 -6.49 16.08 -4.98
N SER A 154 -5.68 15.31 -5.69
CA SER A 154 -5.97 14.00 -6.25
C SER A 154 -5.79 12.83 -5.28
N LEU A 155 -5.26 13.07 -4.07
CA LEU A 155 -5.10 12.05 -3.04
C LEU A 155 -5.90 12.44 -1.80
N HIS A 156 -6.75 11.54 -1.35
CA HIS A 156 -7.39 11.65 -0.05
C HIS A 156 -6.78 10.65 0.92
N HIS A 157 -6.63 11.07 2.17
CA HIS A 157 -6.02 10.29 3.21
C HIS A 157 -6.78 10.44 4.54
N TRP A 158 -7.06 9.31 5.17
CA TRP A 158 -7.67 9.23 6.49
C TRP A 158 -6.98 8.16 7.33
N LYS A 159 -7.19 8.22 8.65
CA LYS A 159 -6.74 7.21 9.60
C LYS A 159 -7.92 6.70 10.42
N GLY A 160 -7.91 5.43 10.78
CA GLY A 160 -8.90 4.85 11.68
C GLY A 160 -8.53 3.46 12.18
N LYS A 161 -9.31 2.94 13.11
CA LYS A 161 -9.09 1.62 13.73
C LYS A 161 -10.01 0.56 13.14
N GLU A 162 -11.23 0.94 12.80
CA GLU A 162 -12.23 0.10 12.15
C GLU A 162 -12.67 0.78 10.86
N ILE A 163 -12.48 0.08 9.73
CA ILE A 163 -12.69 0.62 8.40
C ILE A 163 -13.57 -0.35 7.60
N ALA A 164 -14.66 0.14 7.04
CA ALA A 164 -15.43 -0.60 6.04
C ALA A 164 -15.36 0.10 4.69
N VAL A 165 -15.13 -0.63 3.60
CA VAL A 165 -15.12 -0.07 2.24
C VAL A 165 -15.95 -0.95 1.30
N ARG A 166 -16.79 -0.30 0.51
CA ARG A 166 -17.48 -0.87 -0.66
C ARG A 166 -17.19 -0.02 -1.89
N ALA A 167 -17.07 -0.65 -3.05
CA ALA A 167 -16.90 0.02 -4.33
C ALA A 167 -18.11 -0.21 -5.24
N GLU A 168 -18.51 0.84 -5.97
CA GLU A 168 -19.48 0.77 -7.07
C GLU A 168 -18.84 1.34 -8.35
N PRO A 169 -18.69 0.56 -9.44
CA PRO A 169 -19.05 -0.86 -9.54
C PRO A 169 -18.20 -1.75 -8.63
N VAL A 170 -18.68 -2.97 -8.35
CA VAL A 170 -17.93 -3.97 -7.57
C VAL A 170 -16.56 -4.19 -8.22
N GLN A 171 -15.51 -4.06 -7.42
CA GLN A 171 -14.13 -4.26 -7.86
C GLN A 171 -13.54 -5.52 -7.25
N VAL A 172 -12.55 -6.10 -7.94
CA VAL A 172 -11.70 -7.13 -7.37
C VAL A 172 -10.96 -6.55 -6.16
N ILE A 173 -10.85 -7.34 -5.11
CA ILE A 173 -10.22 -6.97 -3.85
C ILE A 173 -9.00 -7.86 -3.67
N GLN A 174 -7.88 -7.26 -3.28
CA GLN A 174 -6.68 -7.99 -2.92
C GLN A 174 -6.19 -7.58 -1.54
N TYR A 175 -5.45 -8.47 -0.88
CA TYR A 175 -4.74 -8.21 0.35
C TYR A 175 -3.40 -8.93 0.31
N ASP A 176 -2.30 -8.20 0.53
CA ASP A 176 -0.92 -8.73 0.50
C ASP A 176 -0.53 -9.60 -0.72
N GLY A 177 -1.22 -9.41 -1.85
CA GLY A 177 -1.00 -10.16 -3.10
C GLY A 177 -1.89 -11.39 -3.28
N GLU A 178 -2.83 -11.64 -2.37
CA GLU A 178 -3.88 -12.65 -2.49
C GLU A 178 -5.22 -12.00 -2.84
N LEU A 179 -6.10 -12.75 -3.51
CA LEU A 179 -7.44 -12.30 -3.87
C LEU A 179 -8.40 -12.54 -2.71
N LEU A 180 -9.28 -11.58 -2.46
CA LEU A 180 -10.37 -11.70 -1.49
C LEU A 180 -11.72 -11.72 -2.22
N GLU A 181 -12.44 -12.82 -2.10
CA GLU A 181 -13.80 -12.94 -2.63
C GLU A 181 -14.80 -12.22 -1.71
N ALA A 182 -14.96 -10.91 -1.90
CA ALA A 182 -15.92 -10.10 -1.15
C ALA A 182 -16.42 -8.91 -2.00
N GLN A 183 -17.51 -8.30 -1.54
CA GLN A 183 -18.03 -7.01 -2.08
C GLN A 183 -17.83 -5.85 -1.10
N GLU A 184 -17.48 -6.17 0.14
CA GLU A 184 -17.17 -5.24 1.22
C GLU A 184 -15.95 -5.78 1.96
N VAL A 185 -15.01 -4.88 2.27
CA VAL A 185 -13.95 -5.18 3.24
C VAL A 185 -14.31 -4.56 4.56
N LYS A 186 -14.11 -5.32 5.64
CA LYS A 186 -14.15 -4.82 7.01
C LYS A 186 -12.79 -5.04 7.62
N CYS A 187 -12.02 -3.96 7.68
CA CYS A 187 -10.69 -3.95 8.22
C CYS A 187 -10.71 -3.48 9.68
N ARG A 188 -9.87 -4.10 10.51
CA ARG A 188 -9.56 -3.57 11.85
C ARG A 188 -8.09 -3.76 12.18
N VAL A 189 -7.52 -2.81 12.91
CA VAL A 189 -6.16 -2.91 13.42
C VAL A 189 -6.09 -3.83 14.63
N LEU A 190 -5.02 -4.62 14.70
CA LEU A 190 -4.60 -5.40 15.86
C LEU A 190 -3.26 -4.84 16.35
N PRO A 191 -3.29 -3.93 17.34
CA PRO A 191 -2.09 -3.24 17.77
C PRO A 191 -1.05 -4.20 18.34
N SER A 192 0.21 -4.06 17.91
CA SER A 192 1.35 -4.82 18.43
C SER A 192 1.17 -6.34 18.39
N ALA A 193 0.41 -6.86 17.43
CA ALA A 193 0.02 -8.25 17.35
C ALA A 193 1.15 -9.18 16.88
N VAL A 194 2.15 -8.66 16.17
CA VAL A 194 3.22 -9.46 15.56
C VAL A 194 4.58 -9.00 16.08
N ASN A 195 5.44 -9.95 16.44
CA ASN A 195 6.85 -9.68 16.74
C ASN A 195 7.68 -9.96 15.49
N VAL A 196 8.40 -8.96 15.00
CA VAL A 196 9.29 -9.08 13.85
C VAL A 196 10.73 -8.91 14.29
N LEU A 197 11.62 -9.74 13.73
CA LEU A 197 13.05 -9.61 13.91
C LEU A 197 13.57 -8.41 13.12
N THR A 198 14.30 -7.53 13.80
CA THR A 198 14.93 -6.37 13.17
C THR A 198 16.44 -6.41 13.38
N PRO A 199 17.24 -5.95 12.40
CA PRO A 199 18.64 -5.65 12.64
C PRO A 199 18.76 -4.65 13.79
N ARG A 200 19.86 -4.73 14.55
CA ARG A 200 20.15 -3.73 15.58
C ARG A 200 20.33 -2.37 14.88
N ALA A 201 19.70 -1.31 15.40
CA ALA A 201 20.00 0.04 14.93
C ALA A 201 21.50 0.29 15.15
N GLU A 202 22.22 0.63 14.07
CA GLU A 202 23.61 1.09 14.20
C GLU A 202 23.60 2.38 15.02
N SER A 203 24.39 2.39 16.10
CA SER A 203 24.54 3.50 17.04
C SER A 203 25.33 4.64 16.45
#